data_AF-A0A2G3ADA5-F1
#
_entry.id   AF-A0A2G3ADA5-F1
#
_cell.length_a   1.000
_cell.length_b   1.000
_cell.length_c   1.000
_cell.angle_alpha   90.00
_cell.angle_beta   90.00
_cell.angle_gamma   90.00
#
_symmetry.space_group_name_H-M   'P 1'
#
loop_
_entity.id
_entity.type
_entity.pdbx_description
1 polymer ?
#
loop_
_entity_poly.entity_id
_entity_poly.type
_entity_poly.pdbx_seq_one_letter_code
_entity_poly.pdbx_strand_id
1 'polypeptide(L)'
;MAYDYYPIEKLSVYLSDDGGSELTLFAFMEAAKFAVYWLPFCRENNIIERCPDAYFSSSYTENSETQKIKLMYESMKTRIENVIERGKVDEDYINNDEELQDFTKFSIAGFTRHNHPSIVQVLLESGKDKDITGHGMPNLIYLSREKNKSSPHHFKAGALNALLRVSGIMTNAPIILKLDCDMYSNDPSTPQRALCYFLDQTLWPKLAFVQFPQCFHELNEADIYASEMKGLFHTNAMGMDGLSGPNYVGTGCFFRRRAFFGCPSSFEQPKIPELFPDHVVNKPIQAHEISRQAHYVASCNYEDESTWGSKMGFRYGSLVEDYYTGYRLQCEGWKSIFCSPKRPAFLGDIPISLYEVVSQNKRWSVGLLEVAFSKYSPLTFGVRSMGFVMDHCNAHYAFWPIWSIPIILYAFIPQLTLLNGVTIFPKRSNVEIFGDFEKC
;
A
#
# COMPACT_ATOMS: atom_id res chain seq x y z
N MET A 1 -10.69 3.60 -9.45
CA MET A 1 -11.36 3.09 -10.67
C MET A 1 -11.18 4.03 -11.87
N ALA A 2 -11.22 5.35 -11.70
CA ALA A 2 -11.16 6.33 -12.80
C ALA A 2 -9.73 6.57 -13.37
N TYR A 3 -9.06 5.53 -13.83
CA TYR A 3 -7.78 5.67 -14.54
C TYR A 3 -7.99 5.83 -16.04
N ASP A 4 -7.07 6.53 -16.70
CA ASP A 4 -6.99 6.61 -18.16
C ASP A 4 -6.34 5.33 -18.69
N TYR A 5 -7.01 4.21 -18.49
CA TYR A 5 -6.53 2.90 -18.90
C TYR A 5 -7.58 2.21 -19.75
N TYR A 6 -7.19 1.79 -20.95
CA TYR A 6 -8.08 1.15 -21.89
C TYR A 6 -7.50 -0.21 -22.34
N PRO A 7 -8.30 -1.28 -22.39
CA PRO A 7 -9.70 -1.37 -21.95
C PRO A 7 -9.84 -1.30 -20.42
N ILE A 8 -10.83 -0.55 -19.93
CA ILE A 8 -11.08 -0.39 -18.47
C ILE A 8 -11.52 -1.70 -17.82
N GLU A 9 -12.04 -2.61 -18.64
CA GLU A 9 -12.45 -3.97 -18.31
C GLU A 9 -11.29 -4.83 -17.79
N LYS A 10 -10.04 -4.44 -18.09
CA LYS A 10 -8.84 -5.10 -17.54
C LYS A 10 -8.47 -4.62 -16.14
N LEU A 11 -9.07 -3.54 -15.66
CA LEU A 11 -8.86 -3.06 -14.30
C LEU A 11 -9.75 -3.84 -13.33
N SER A 12 -9.17 -4.29 -12.23
CA SER A 12 -9.90 -4.92 -11.13
C SER A 12 -9.44 -4.29 -9.82
N VAL A 13 -10.40 -3.88 -9.00
CA VAL A 13 -10.15 -3.24 -7.71
C VAL A 13 -10.59 -4.20 -6.61
N TYR A 14 -9.69 -4.45 -5.67
CA TYR A 14 -9.94 -5.28 -4.50
C TYR A 14 -9.76 -4.45 -3.24
N LEU A 15 -10.79 -4.40 -2.41
CA LEU A 15 -10.74 -3.80 -1.08
C LEU A 15 -10.59 -4.91 -0.04
N SER A 16 -9.64 -4.77 0.89
CA SER A 16 -9.54 -5.66 2.05
C SER A 16 -10.01 -4.94 3.31
N ASP A 17 -10.97 -5.54 4.01
CA ASP A 17 -11.40 -5.12 5.34
C ASP A 17 -11.00 -6.20 6.37
N ASP A 18 -9.99 -5.88 7.19
CA ASP A 18 -9.50 -6.79 8.22
C ASP A 18 -10.38 -6.82 9.48
N GLY A 19 -11.31 -5.86 9.62
CA GLY A 19 -12.25 -5.76 10.73
C GLY A 19 -13.58 -6.49 10.48
N GLY A 20 -13.92 -6.76 9.22
CA GLY A 20 -15.15 -7.46 8.84
C GLY A 20 -16.39 -6.63 9.20
N SER A 21 -16.42 -5.37 8.80
CA SER A 21 -17.46 -4.40 9.15
C SER A 21 -18.50 -4.27 8.05
N GLU A 22 -19.77 -4.49 8.40
CA GLU A 22 -20.90 -4.24 7.49
C GLU A 22 -20.96 -2.79 7.02
N LEU A 23 -20.50 -1.83 7.84
CA LEU A 23 -20.46 -0.42 7.49
C LEU A 23 -19.47 -0.15 6.35
N THR A 24 -18.36 -0.88 6.33
CA THR A 24 -17.35 -0.76 5.26
C THR A 24 -17.88 -1.34 3.96
N LEU A 25 -18.54 -2.49 4.01
CA LEU A 25 -19.19 -3.06 2.83
C LEU A 25 -20.27 -2.11 2.30
N PHE A 26 -21.12 -1.56 3.18
CA PHE A 26 -22.16 -0.61 2.79
C PHE A 26 -21.59 0.64 2.10
N ALA A 27 -20.58 1.28 2.70
CA ALA A 27 -19.92 2.43 2.10
C ALA A 27 -19.34 2.10 0.72
N PHE A 28 -18.77 0.90 0.57
CA PHE A 28 -18.21 0.45 -0.69
C PHE A 28 -19.28 0.17 -1.76
N MET A 29 -20.46 -0.34 -1.37
CA MET A 29 -21.62 -0.50 -2.24
C MET A 29 -22.19 0.85 -2.71
N GLU A 30 -22.34 1.82 -1.82
CA GLU A 30 -22.80 3.16 -2.19
C GLU A 30 -21.79 3.86 -3.13
N ALA A 31 -20.49 3.69 -2.89
CA ALA A 31 -19.45 4.15 -3.81
C ALA A 31 -19.52 3.47 -5.19
N ALA A 32 -19.84 2.17 -5.24
CA ALA A 32 -20.05 1.45 -6.50
C ALA A 32 -21.24 2.02 -7.29
N LYS A 33 -22.37 2.31 -6.62
CA LYS A 33 -23.55 2.94 -7.23
C LYS A 33 -23.22 4.31 -7.80
N PHE A 34 -22.45 5.13 -7.08
CA PHE A 34 -22.02 6.44 -7.56
C PHE A 34 -21.02 6.34 -8.73
N ALA A 35 -20.14 5.33 -8.73
CA ALA A 35 -19.14 5.15 -9.78
C ALA A 35 -19.76 5.01 -11.19
N VAL A 36 -20.96 4.44 -11.30
CA VAL A 36 -21.73 4.32 -12.56
C VAL A 36 -21.95 5.68 -13.24
N TYR A 37 -21.98 6.77 -12.47
CA TYR A 37 -22.14 8.15 -12.96
C TYR A 37 -20.79 8.88 -12.98
N TRP A 38 -19.97 8.68 -11.95
CA TRP A 38 -18.69 9.39 -11.82
C TRP A 38 -17.68 9.03 -12.90
N LEU A 39 -17.54 7.75 -13.24
CA LEU A 39 -16.56 7.28 -14.21
C LEU A 39 -16.79 7.86 -15.62
N PRO A 40 -18.00 7.79 -16.22
CA PRO A 40 -18.24 8.41 -17.52
C PRO A 40 -18.11 9.94 -17.47
N PHE A 41 -18.65 10.60 -16.44
CA PHE A 41 -18.51 12.06 -16.25
C PHE A 41 -17.03 12.48 -16.29
N CYS A 42 -16.19 11.75 -15.55
CA CYS A 42 -14.75 11.90 -15.54
C CYS A 42 -14.13 11.81 -16.94
N ARG A 43 -14.48 10.78 -17.71
CA ARG A 43 -13.91 10.54 -19.05
C ARG A 43 -14.37 11.58 -20.06
N GLU A 44 -15.67 11.89 -20.11
CA GLU A 44 -16.26 12.80 -21.09
C GLU A 44 -15.81 14.25 -20.89
N ASN A 45 -15.60 14.65 -19.64
CA ASN A 45 -15.15 16.00 -19.30
C ASN A 45 -13.62 16.11 -19.13
N ASN A 46 -12.85 15.05 -19.41
CA ASN A 46 -11.38 15.01 -19.26
C ASN A 46 -10.89 15.48 -17.88
N ILE A 47 -11.62 15.11 -16.82
CA ILE A 47 -11.33 15.56 -15.46
C ILE A 47 -10.00 14.97 -14.97
N ILE A 48 -9.00 15.78 -14.66
CA ILE A 48 -7.73 15.25 -14.14
C ILE A 48 -7.86 14.84 -12.67
N GLU A 49 -8.61 15.62 -11.87
CA GLU A 49 -8.81 15.37 -10.45
C GLU A 49 -9.89 14.29 -10.23
N ARG A 50 -9.46 13.03 -10.08
CA ARG A 50 -10.36 11.87 -10.08
C ARG A 50 -11.00 11.58 -8.73
N CYS A 51 -10.46 12.14 -7.65
CA CYS A 51 -11.08 12.07 -6.32
C CYS A 51 -12.27 13.05 -6.27
N PRO A 52 -13.51 12.58 -6.07
CA PRO A 52 -14.67 13.47 -6.03
C PRO A 52 -14.53 14.58 -4.98
N ASP A 53 -14.06 14.24 -3.79
CA ASP A 53 -13.89 15.19 -2.68
C ASP A 53 -12.89 16.31 -3.04
N ALA A 54 -11.74 15.94 -3.60
CA ALA A 54 -10.74 16.90 -4.07
C ALA A 54 -11.26 17.74 -5.25
N TYR A 55 -11.97 17.11 -6.20
CA TYR A 55 -12.53 17.81 -7.35
C TYR A 55 -13.55 18.88 -6.92
N PHE A 56 -14.52 18.52 -6.08
CA PHE A 56 -15.56 19.45 -5.62
C PHE A 56 -15.09 20.48 -4.58
N SER A 57 -13.93 20.26 -3.96
CA SER A 57 -13.26 21.24 -3.11
C SER A 57 -12.36 22.21 -3.90
N SER A 58 -12.03 21.86 -5.15
CA SER A 58 -11.20 22.68 -6.04
C SER A 58 -12.01 23.68 -6.87
N SER A 59 -11.34 24.44 -7.74
CA SER A 59 -12.03 25.26 -8.74
C SER A 59 -12.46 24.38 -9.92
N TYR A 60 -13.77 24.16 -10.06
CA TYR A 60 -14.37 23.40 -11.16
C TYR A 60 -15.34 24.26 -11.96
N THR A 61 -15.61 23.85 -13.21
CA THR A 61 -16.61 24.51 -14.06
C THR A 61 -18.01 24.11 -13.62
N GLU A 62 -18.75 25.09 -13.11
CA GLU A 62 -20.13 24.89 -12.70
C GLU A 62 -21.06 24.88 -13.92
N ASN A 63 -21.76 23.78 -14.10
CA ASN A 63 -22.81 23.62 -15.10
C ASN A 63 -23.89 22.67 -14.54
N SER A 64 -25.00 22.52 -15.27
CA SER A 64 -26.14 21.71 -14.80
C SER A 64 -25.81 20.24 -14.61
N GLU A 65 -24.84 19.69 -15.35
CA GLU A 65 -24.39 18.31 -15.20
C GLU A 65 -23.52 18.16 -13.96
N THR A 66 -22.51 19.02 -13.79
CA THR A 66 -21.63 19.04 -12.62
C THR A 66 -22.42 19.20 -11.32
N GLN A 67 -23.45 20.06 -11.30
CA GLN A 67 -24.33 20.22 -10.14
C GLN A 67 -25.11 18.94 -9.81
N LYS A 68 -25.60 18.21 -10.82
CA LYS A 68 -26.28 16.92 -10.61
C LYS A 68 -25.32 15.90 -10.02
N ILE A 69 -24.12 15.75 -10.58
CA ILE A 69 -23.11 14.82 -10.07
C ILE A 69 -22.70 15.18 -8.64
N LYS A 70 -22.55 16.47 -8.33
CA LYS A 70 -22.27 16.95 -6.96
C LYS A 70 -23.39 16.56 -6.00
N LEU A 71 -24.65 16.79 -6.36
CA LEU A 71 -25.79 16.39 -5.52
C LEU A 71 -25.82 14.87 -5.27
N MET A 72 -25.46 14.06 -6.27
CA MET A 72 -25.35 12.60 -6.10
C MET A 72 -24.21 12.22 -5.16
N TYR A 73 -23.05 12.87 -5.28
CA TYR A 73 -21.91 12.66 -4.39
C TYR A 73 -22.26 13.02 -2.93
N GLU A 74 -22.85 14.19 -2.70
CA GLU A 74 -23.28 14.62 -1.37
C GLU A 74 -24.35 13.68 -0.79
N SER A 75 -25.32 13.26 -1.62
CA SER A 75 -26.35 12.30 -1.21
C SER A 75 -25.73 10.97 -0.79
N MET A 76 -24.76 10.44 -1.55
CA MET A 76 -24.02 9.24 -1.19
C MET A 76 -23.29 9.41 0.15
N LYS A 77 -22.57 10.53 0.32
CA LYS A 77 -21.83 10.86 1.56
C LYS A 77 -22.75 10.90 2.77
N THR A 78 -23.86 11.64 2.69
CA THR A 78 -24.85 11.73 3.78
C THR A 78 -25.45 10.36 4.13
N ARG A 79 -25.72 9.49 3.15
CA ARG A 79 -26.21 8.12 3.42
C ARG A 79 -25.19 7.30 4.20
N ILE A 80 -23.92 7.38 3.82
CA ILE A 80 -22.82 6.69 4.49
C ILE A 80 -22.66 7.21 5.92
N GLU A 81 -22.64 8.53 6.10
CA GLU A 81 -22.53 9.19 7.41
C GLU A 81 -23.68 8.78 8.34
N ASN A 82 -24.92 8.78 7.86
CA ASN A 82 -26.08 8.35 8.64
C ASN A 82 -25.98 6.89 9.12
N VAL A 83 -25.47 5.99 8.28
CA VAL A 83 -25.25 4.58 8.64
C VAL A 83 -24.12 4.42 9.65
N ILE A 84 -23.03 5.18 9.49
CA ILE A 84 -21.92 5.22 10.45
C ILE A 84 -22.40 5.73 11.82
N GLU A 85 -23.19 6.80 11.86
CA GLU A 85 -23.75 7.36 13.09
C GLU A 85 -24.68 6.38 13.82
N ARG A 86 -25.48 5.61 13.07
CA ARG A 86 -26.34 4.56 13.63
C ARG A 86 -25.56 3.33 14.09
N GLY A 87 -24.38 3.10 13.51
CA GLY A 87 -23.52 1.96 13.80
C GLY A 87 -24.02 0.61 13.26
N LYS A 88 -25.04 0.62 12.39
CA LYS A 88 -25.60 -0.57 11.73
C LYS A 88 -26.25 -0.23 10.39
N VAL A 89 -26.35 -1.23 9.51
CA VAL A 89 -27.10 -1.12 8.25
C VAL A 89 -28.55 -1.55 8.47
N ASP A 90 -29.47 -0.60 8.44
CA ASP A 90 -30.92 -0.88 8.56
C ASP A 90 -31.51 -1.37 7.24
N GLU A 91 -32.61 -2.15 7.31
CA GLU A 91 -33.34 -2.67 6.14
C GLU A 91 -33.80 -1.56 5.18
N ASP A 92 -34.04 -0.34 5.68
CA ASP A 92 -34.42 0.83 4.87
C ASP A 92 -33.37 1.20 3.81
N TYR A 93 -32.11 0.77 3.98
CA TYR A 93 -31.02 1.01 3.05
C TYR A 93 -30.77 -0.14 2.06
N ILE A 94 -31.48 -1.26 2.23
CA ILE A 94 -31.32 -2.48 1.46
C ILE A 94 -32.33 -2.48 0.32
N ASN A 95 -31.85 -2.51 -0.92
CA ASN A 95 -32.71 -2.34 -2.10
C ASN A 95 -33.35 -3.64 -2.59
N ASN A 96 -32.75 -4.80 -2.28
CA ASN A 96 -33.20 -6.09 -2.81
C ASN A 96 -32.75 -7.26 -1.90
N ASP A 97 -33.31 -8.45 -2.18
CA ASP A 97 -33.04 -9.68 -1.41
C ASP A 97 -31.57 -10.15 -1.50
N GLU A 98 -30.85 -9.79 -2.57
CA GLU A 98 -29.43 -10.14 -2.75
C GLU A 98 -28.55 -9.29 -1.81
N GLU A 99 -28.78 -7.97 -1.76
CA GLU A 99 -28.13 -7.07 -0.80
C GLU A 99 -28.47 -7.51 0.64
N LEU A 100 -29.71 -7.94 0.91
CA LEU A 100 -30.10 -8.46 2.23
C LEU A 100 -29.26 -9.69 2.62
N GLN A 101 -29.08 -10.63 1.69
CA GLN A 101 -28.25 -11.82 1.92
C GLN A 101 -26.79 -11.45 2.19
N ASP A 102 -26.27 -10.38 1.61
CA ASP A 102 -24.91 -9.91 1.89
C ASP A 102 -24.74 -9.42 3.34
N PHE A 103 -25.72 -8.69 3.86
CA PHE A 103 -25.67 -8.17 5.24
C PHE A 103 -26.00 -9.25 6.29
N THR A 104 -26.82 -10.25 5.98
CA THR A 104 -27.09 -11.35 6.93
C THR A 104 -25.83 -12.15 7.30
N LYS A 105 -24.79 -12.14 6.45
CA LYS A 105 -23.47 -12.77 6.73
C LYS A 105 -22.77 -12.19 7.95
N PHE A 106 -23.06 -10.93 8.29
CA PHE A 106 -22.50 -10.24 9.47
C PHE A 106 -23.30 -10.51 10.75
N SER A 107 -24.55 -10.97 10.62
CA SER A 107 -25.45 -11.29 11.73
C SER A 107 -25.32 -12.74 12.24
N ILE A 108 -24.33 -13.50 11.76
CA ILE A 108 -24.07 -14.87 12.20
C ILE A 108 -23.71 -14.88 13.69
N ALA A 109 -24.29 -15.81 14.44
CA ALA A 109 -24.00 -15.96 15.87
C ALA A 109 -22.49 -16.17 16.11
N GLY A 110 -21.91 -15.32 16.96
CA GLY A 110 -20.48 -15.38 17.31
C GLY A 110 -19.55 -14.64 16.34
N PHE A 111 -20.09 -13.90 15.35
CA PHE A 111 -19.33 -12.99 14.51
C PHE A 111 -18.70 -11.88 15.35
N THR A 112 -17.38 -11.72 15.24
CA THR A 112 -16.63 -10.61 15.84
C THR A 112 -15.46 -10.30 14.92
N ARG A 113 -14.85 -9.10 15.02
CA ARG A 113 -13.64 -8.73 14.24
C ARG A 113 -12.45 -9.72 14.37
N HIS A 114 -12.48 -10.60 15.36
CA HIS A 114 -11.42 -11.59 15.62
C HIS A 114 -11.87 -13.04 15.33
N ASN A 115 -13.14 -13.23 14.97
CA ASN A 115 -13.75 -14.55 14.77
C ASN A 115 -14.93 -14.43 13.80
N HIS A 116 -14.69 -14.68 12.52
CA HIS A 116 -15.71 -14.65 11.48
C HIS A 116 -15.26 -15.43 10.23
N PRO A 117 -16.20 -16.00 9.45
CA PRO A 117 -15.86 -16.61 8.16
C PRO A 117 -15.32 -15.57 7.17
N SER A 118 -14.70 -16.03 6.08
CA SER A 118 -14.35 -15.14 4.97
C SER A 118 -15.60 -14.61 4.27
N ILE A 119 -15.57 -13.33 3.88
CA ILE A 119 -16.61 -12.66 3.09
C ILE A 119 -15.94 -12.18 1.81
N VAL A 120 -16.40 -12.69 0.66
CA VAL A 120 -15.97 -12.23 -0.67
C VAL A 120 -17.22 -11.78 -1.40
N GLN A 121 -17.33 -10.48 -1.74
CA GLN A 121 -18.45 -9.93 -2.52
C GLN A 121 -17.96 -9.29 -3.79
N VAL A 122 -18.61 -9.61 -4.92
CA VAL A 122 -18.37 -8.96 -6.21
C VAL A 122 -19.47 -7.91 -6.41
N LEU A 123 -19.10 -6.64 -6.29
CA LEU A 123 -20.03 -5.52 -6.41
C LEU A 123 -20.21 -5.05 -7.85
N LEU A 124 -19.16 -5.18 -8.66
CA LEU A 124 -19.17 -4.92 -10.11
C LEU A 124 -18.37 -6.02 -10.81
N GLU A 125 -18.90 -6.54 -11.90
CA GLU A 125 -18.27 -7.54 -12.76
C GLU A 125 -18.12 -7.01 -14.19
N SER A 126 -16.90 -7.08 -14.69
CA SER A 126 -16.56 -6.62 -16.01
C SER A 126 -17.19 -7.51 -17.10
N GLY A 127 -17.72 -6.86 -18.14
CA GLY A 127 -18.50 -7.52 -19.19
C GLY A 127 -19.97 -7.76 -18.84
N LYS A 128 -20.35 -7.66 -17.56
CA LYS A 128 -21.74 -7.73 -17.08
C LYS A 128 -22.28 -6.33 -16.77
N ASP A 129 -21.61 -5.61 -15.89
CA ASP A 129 -22.04 -4.29 -15.43
C ASP A 129 -21.56 -3.18 -16.36
N LYS A 130 -22.42 -2.18 -16.55
CA LYS A 130 -22.20 -1.05 -17.45
C LYS A 130 -22.50 0.25 -16.74
N ASP A 131 -21.81 1.31 -17.15
CA ASP A 131 -22.13 2.67 -16.73
C ASP A 131 -23.37 3.23 -17.44
N ILE A 132 -23.78 4.44 -17.06
CA ILE A 132 -24.94 5.13 -17.67
C ILE A 132 -24.79 5.40 -19.17
N THR A 133 -23.58 5.33 -19.72
CA THR A 133 -23.28 5.52 -21.14
C THR A 133 -23.19 4.20 -21.91
N GLY A 134 -23.35 3.07 -21.21
CA GLY A 134 -23.30 1.72 -21.78
C GLY A 134 -21.90 1.13 -21.92
N HIS A 135 -20.85 1.78 -21.41
CA HIS A 135 -19.49 1.21 -21.38
C HIS A 135 -19.31 0.26 -20.20
N GLY A 136 -18.43 -0.74 -20.34
CA GLY A 136 -18.18 -1.74 -19.29
C GLY A 136 -17.55 -1.13 -18.03
N MET A 137 -17.95 -1.65 -16.86
CA MET A 137 -17.35 -1.30 -15.58
C MET A 137 -16.14 -2.20 -15.25
N PRO A 138 -15.16 -1.70 -14.49
CA PRO A 138 -14.09 -2.55 -13.94
C PRO A 138 -14.64 -3.49 -12.86
N ASN A 139 -13.93 -4.59 -12.58
CA ASN A 139 -14.32 -5.44 -11.46
C ASN A 139 -14.12 -4.70 -10.13
N LEU A 140 -15.07 -4.84 -9.21
CA LEU A 140 -15.00 -4.31 -7.85
C LEU A 140 -15.32 -5.40 -6.85
N ILE A 141 -14.31 -5.80 -6.06
CA ILE A 141 -14.40 -6.94 -5.15
C ILE A 141 -14.10 -6.48 -3.72
N TYR A 142 -15.00 -6.81 -2.80
CA TYR A 142 -14.79 -6.68 -1.35
C TYR A 142 -14.29 -8.01 -0.78
N LEU A 143 -13.26 -7.95 0.06
CA LEU A 143 -12.72 -9.08 0.79
C LEU A 143 -12.63 -8.75 2.27
N SER A 144 -13.27 -9.56 3.11
CA SER A 144 -12.86 -9.75 4.49
C SER A 144 -12.37 -11.19 4.64
N ARG A 145 -11.09 -11.37 4.93
CA ARG A 145 -10.51 -12.72 5.10
C ARG A 145 -11.04 -13.38 6.37
N GLU A 146 -11.00 -14.69 6.43
CA GLU A 146 -11.44 -15.41 7.63
C GLU A 146 -10.56 -15.05 8.83
N LYS A 147 -11.19 -14.87 9.98
CA LYS A 147 -10.52 -14.64 11.27
C LYS A 147 -10.90 -15.74 12.24
N ASN A 148 -9.91 -16.25 12.94
CA ASN A 148 -10.07 -17.19 14.04
C ASN A 148 -9.13 -16.79 15.17
N LYS A 149 -9.61 -16.77 16.41
CA LYS A 149 -8.82 -16.40 17.60
C LYS A 149 -7.61 -17.30 17.82
N SER A 150 -7.64 -18.53 17.32
CA SER A 150 -6.58 -19.51 17.47
C SER A 150 -5.49 -19.40 16.39
N SER A 151 -5.69 -18.58 15.34
CA SER A 151 -4.79 -18.49 14.20
C SER A 151 -4.10 -17.13 14.13
N PRO A 152 -2.76 -17.06 14.00
CA PRO A 152 -2.07 -15.80 13.80
C PRO A 152 -2.46 -15.21 12.43
N HIS A 153 -2.75 -13.91 12.39
CA HIS A 153 -3.25 -13.27 11.17
C HIS A 153 -2.26 -12.28 10.52
N HIS A 154 -1.08 -12.05 11.11
CA HIS A 154 -0.01 -11.25 10.49
C HIS A 154 -0.42 -9.83 10.02
N PHE A 155 -1.38 -9.20 10.71
CA PHE A 155 -1.86 -7.83 10.45
C PHE A 155 -2.00 -7.52 8.94
N LYS A 156 -1.41 -6.41 8.47
CA LYS A 156 -1.47 -5.92 7.10
C LYS A 156 -0.84 -6.88 6.08
N ALA A 157 0.32 -7.47 6.40
CA ALA A 157 0.99 -8.42 5.50
C ALA A 157 0.10 -9.62 5.16
N GLY A 158 -0.58 -10.18 6.17
CA GLY A 158 -1.51 -11.29 5.94
C GLY A 158 -2.74 -10.89 5.14
N ALA A 159 -3.25 -9.66 5.31
CA ALA A 159 -4.37 -9.15 4.53
C ALA A 159 -3.98 -8.99 3.05
N LEU A 160 -2.80 -8.44 2.79
CA LEU A 160 -2.23 -8.32 1.45
C LEU A 160 -1.98 -9.69 0.79
N ASN A 161 -1.54 -10.69 1.56
CA ASN A 161 -1.37 -12.06 1.06
C ASN A 161 -2.70 -12.74 0.75
N ALA A 162 -3.74 -12.53 1.56
CA ALA A 162 -5.09 -13.00 1.25
C ALA A 162 -5.62 -12.35 -0.05
N LEU A 163 -5.45 -11.03 -0.22
CA LEU A 163 -5.76 -10.33 -1.47
C LEU A 163 -4.98 -10.89 -2.67
N LEU A 164 -3.69 -11.16 -2.50
CA LEU A 164 -2.86 -11.70 -3.59
C LEU A 164 -3.38 -13.06 -4.07
N ARG A 165 -3.82 -13.92 -3.14
CA ARG A 165 -4.41 -15.23 -3.46
C ARG A 165 -5.79 -15.11 -4.07
N VAL A 166 -6.70 -14.36 -3.44
CA VAL A 166 -8.08 -14.18 -3.93
C VAL A 166 -8.09 -13.56 -5.32
N SER A 167 -7.29 -12.50 -5.54
CA SER A 167 -7.14 -11.91 -6.88
C SER A 167 -6.51 -12.88 -7.89
N GLY A 168 -5.62 -13.78 -7.46
CA GLY A 168 -5.05 -14.83 -8.29
C GLY A 168 -6.08 -15.82 -8.81
N ILE A 169 -7.06 -16.17 -7.98
CA ILE A 169 -8.18 -17.05 -8.37
C ILE A 169 -9.19 -16.34 -9.29
N MET A 170 -9.50 -15.07 -8.99
CA MET A 170 -10.61 -14.38 -9.65
C MET A 170 -10.21 -13.72 -10.96
N THR A 171 -9.08 -13.00 -11.01
CA THR A 171 -8.70 -12.20 -12.21
C THR A 171 -7.26 -12.40 -12.67
N ASN A 172 -6.40 -12.90 -11.79
CA ASN A 172 -4.98 -13.19 -11.98
C ASN A 172 -4.18 -12.09 -12.71
N ALA A 173 -4.43 -10.82 -12.41
CA ALA A 173 -3.72 -9.72 -13.07
C ALA A 173 -2.19 -9.81 -12.84
N PRO A 174 -1.35 -9.71 -13.90
CA PRO A 174 0.10 -9.87 -13.79
C PRO A 174 0.79 -8.68 -13.10
N ILE A 175 0.14 -7.52 -13.09
CA ILE A 175 0.60 -6.30 -12.43
C ILE A 175 -0.40 -5.93 -11.35
N ILE A 176 0.10 -5.58 -10.17
CA ILE A 176 -0.69 -5.31 -8.97
C ILE A 176 -0.29 -3.95 -8.43
N LEU A 177 -1.23 -3.02 -8.37
CA LEU A 177 -1.02 -1.77 -7.65
C LEU A 177 -1.42 -1.96 -6.19
N LYS A 178 -0.51 -1.64 -5.28
CA LYS A 178 -0.80 -1.53 -3.84
C LYS A 178 -1.01 -0.07 -3.49
N LEU A 179 -2.15 0.24 -2.86
CA LEU A 179 -2.46 1.52 -2.23
C LEU A 179 -2.91 1.34 -0.77
N ASP A 180 -2.69 2.35 0.06
CA ASP A 180 -3.32 2.48 1.39
C ASP A 180 -4.58 3.34 1.29
N CYS A 181 -5.46 3.26 2.30
CA CYS A 181 -6.77 3.94 2.28
C CYS A 181 -6.67 5.47 2.41
N ASP A 182 -5.59 5.96 3.00
CA ASP A 182 -5.23 7.37 3.12
C ASP A 182 -4.52 7.91 1.87
N MET A 183 -4.37 7.11 0.81
CA MET A 183 -3.70 7.49 -0.42
C MET A 183 -4.63 7.31 -1.63
N TYR A 184 -4.92 8.39 -2.34
CA TYR A 184 -5.65 8.34 -3.60
C TYR A 184 -4.74 8.58 -4.80
N SER A 185 -5.25 8.22 -5.98
CA SER A 185 -4.54 8.35 -7.24
C SER A 185 -4.84 9.70 -7.87
N ASN A 186 -3.81 10.52 -8.00
CA ASN A 186 -3.91 11.93 -8.39
C ASN A 186 -3.61 12.17 -9.88
N ASP A 187 -2.86 11.27 -10.53
CA ASP A 187 -2.66 11.29 -12.00
C ASP A 187 -3.33 10.05 -12.62
N PRO A 188 -4.40 10.21 -13.43
CA PRO A 188 -5.10 9.09 -14.06
C PRO A 188 -4.25 8.33 -15.09
N SER A 189 -3.14 8.90 -15.58
CA SER A 189 -2.21 8.25 -16.51
C SER A 189 -1.18 7.35 -15.83
N THR A 190 -1.15 7.32 -14.49
CA THR A 190 -0.15 6.60 -13.70
C THR A 190 0.02 5.12 -14.10
N PRO A 191 -1.06 4.32 -14.33
CA PRO A 191 -0.89 2.93 -14.75
C PRO A 191 -0.14 2.79 -16.08
N GLN A 192 -0.38 3.69 -17.04
CA GLN A 192 0.35 3.68 -18.32
C GLN A 192 1.85 3.94 -18.10
N ARG A 193 2.20 4.90 -17.21
CA ARG A 193 3.59 5.18 -16.85
C ARG A 193 4.29 3.96 -16.24
N ALA A 194 3.63 3.27 -15.33
CA ALA A 194 4.17 2.05 -14.73
C ALA A 194 4.38 0.96 -15.78
N LEU A 195 3.41 0.78 -16.70
CA LEU A 195 3.50 -0.22 -17.77
C LEU A 195 4.68 0.01 -18.71
N CYS A 196 5.09 1.26 -18.96
CA CYS A 196 6.29 1.54 -19.77
C CYS A 196 7.54 0.80 -19.25
N TYR A 197 7.71 0.71 -17.92
CA TYR A 197 8.85 -0.02 -17.33
C TYR A 197 8.66 -1.54 -17.38
N PHE A 198 7.43 -2.03 -17.18
CA PHE A 198 7.15 -3.47 -17.23
C PHE A 198 7.20 -4.05 -18.65
N LEU A 199 6.97 -3.23 -19.67
CA LEU A 199 7.06 -3.65 -21.07
C LEU A 199 8.49 -3.59 -21.62
N ASP A 200 9.44 -3.01 -20.88
CA ASP A 200 10.84 -3.01 -21.24
C ASP A 200 11.44 -4.42 -21.09
N GLN A 201 11.82 -5.04 -22.21
CA GLN A 201 12.36 -6.40 -22.26
C GLN A 201 13.70 -6.55 -21.53
N THR A 202 14.46 -5.46 -21.36
CA THR A 202 15.75 -5.46 -20.66
C THR A 202 15.57 -5.45 -19.14
N LEU A 203 14.55 -4.73 -18.65
CA LEU A 203 14.24 -4.64 -17.23
C LEU A 203 13.39 -5.82 -16.76
N TRP A 204 12.44 -6.27 -17.59
CA TRP A 204 11.42 -7.26 -17.26
C TRP A 204 11.92 -8.52 -16.52
N PRO A 205 13.05 -9.16 -16.90
CA PRO A 205 13.48 -10.41 -16.25
C PRO A 205 13.76 -10.27 -14.76
N LYS A 206 14.20 -9.08 -14.31
CA LYS A 206 14.58 -8.81 -12.92
C LYS A 206 13.76 -7.72 -12.25
N LEU A 207 12.83 -7.06 -12.93
CA LEU A 207 11.98 -6.04 -12.34
C LEU A 207 10.88 -6.68 -11.48
N ALA A 208 10.91 -6.41 -10.18
CA ALA A 208 9.85 -6.79 -9.25
C ALA A 208 8.78 -5.72 -9.12
N PHE A 209 9.17 -4.45 -8.98
CA PHE A 209 8.21 -3.38 -8.75
C PHE A 209 8.69 -1.99 -9.19
N VAL A 210 7.73 -1.11 -9.44
CA VAL A 210 7.93 0.31 -9.72
C VAL A 210 7.33 1.11 -8.56
N GLN A 211 8.18 1.82 -7.82
CA GLN A 211 7.80 2.65 -6.68
C GLN A 211 7.62 4.10 -7.14
N PHE A 212 6.50 4.72 -6.74
CA PHE A 212 6.28 6.15 -6.89
C PHE A 212 6.55 6.88 -5.57
N PRO A 213 6.91 8.18 -5.59
CA PRO A 213 7.03 8.96 -4.36
C PRO A 213 5.71 8.98 -3.58
N GLN A 214 5.80 8.96 -2.25
CA GLN A 214 4.67 9.36 -1.42
C GLN A 214 4.66 10.87 -1.32
N CYS A 215 3.57 11.47 -1.77
CA CYS A 215 3.34 12.90 -1.68
C CYS A 215 2.07 13.14 -0.87
N PHE A 216 2.00 14.28 -0.20
CA PHE A 216 0.87 14.61 0.67
C PHE A 216 0.25 15.96 0.29
N HIS A 217 -1.05 16.09 0.50
CA HIS A 217 -1.74 17.38 0.35
C HIS A 217 -1.84 18.11 1.69
N GLU A 218 -2.26 19.38 1.64
CA GLU A 218 -2.53 20.21 2.83
C GLU A 218 -1.34 20.42 3.77
N LEU A 219 -0.12 20.30 3.25
CA LEU A 219 1.08 20.72 3.96
C LEU A 219 1.00 22.23 4.26
N ASN A 220 1.14 22.60 5.53
CA ASN A 220 1.28 24.00 5.89
C ASN A 220 2.66 24.52 5.46
N GLU A 221 2.78 25.82 5.21
CA GLU A 221 4.01 26.44 4.70
C GLU A 221 5.23 26.21 5.61
N ALA A 222 4.99 26.07 6.93
CA ALA A 222 6.03 25.87 7.91
C ALA A 222 6.54 24.42 8.00
N ASP A 223 5.74 23.44 7.59
CA ASP A 223 5.90 21.99 7.76
C ASP A 223 6.68 21.61 9.03
N ILE A 224 6.21 22.09 10.20
CA ILE A 224 6.96 21.98 11.47
C ILE A 224 7.16 20.54 11.95
N TYR A 225 6.40 19.57 11.41
CA TYR A 225 6.55 18.14 11.67
C TYR A 225 7.41 17.43 10.62
N ALA A 226 7.86 18.15 9.58
CA ALA A 226 8.61 17.62 8.46
C ALA A 226 7.91 16.43 7.78
N SER A 227 6.58 16.54 7.64
CA SER A 227 5.71 15.46 7.18
C SER A 227 5.93 15.12 5.70
N GLU A 228 6.50 16.04 4.91
CA GLU A 228 6.83 15.76 3.51
C GLU A 228 7.94 14.68 3.37
N MET A 229 8.76 14.49 4.42
CA MET A 229 9.79 13.44 4.48
C MET A 229 10.68 13.36 3.22
N LYS A 230 11.07 14.51 2.66
CA LYS A 230 11.81 14.64 1.39
C LYS A 230 13.01 13.71 1.25
N GLY A 231 13.76 13.51 2.34
CA GLY A 231 14.91 12.64 2.36
C GLY A 231 14.57 11.20 1.97
N LEU A 232 13.51 10.64 2.58
CA LEU A 232 13.08 9.26 2.35
C LEU A 232 12.46 9.11 0.96
N PHE A 233 11.46 9.94 0.62
CA PHE A 233 10.63 9.71 -0.56
C PHE A 233 11.17 10.30 -1.86
N HIS A 234 12.10 11.25 -1.80
CA HIS A 234 12.69 11.87 -2.99
C HIS A 234 14.19 11.62 -3.07
N THR A 235 14.97 12.14 -2.12
CA THR A 235 16.44 12.17 -2.26
C THR A 235 17.04 10.76 -2.25
N ASN A 236 16.72 9.97 -1.24
CA ASN A 236 17.32 8.64 -1.11
C ASN A 236 16.76 7.67 -2.15
N ALA A 237 15.47 7.75 -2.46
CA ALA A 237 14.85 6.91 -3.47
C ALA A 237 15.48 7.10 -4.85
N MET A 238 15.70 8.35 -5.28
CA MET A 238 16.42 8.66 -6.52
C MET A 238 17.88 8.17 -6.49
N GLY A 239 18.58 8.32 -5.36
CA GLY A 239 19.95 7.83 -5.24
C GLY A 239 20.06 6.31 -5.37
N MET A 240 19.14 5.57 -4.77
CA MET A 240 19.08 4.11 -4.87
C MET A 240 18.67 3.60 -6.25
N ASP A 241 17.94 4.41 -7.02
CA ASP A 241 17.54 4.07 -8.40
C ASP A 241 18.73 3.94 -9.35
N GLY A 242 19.81 4.68 -9.08
CA GLY A 242 21.10 4.51 -9.78
C GLY A 242 21.82 3.18 -9.50
N LEU A 243 21.33 2.36 -8.57
CA LEU A 243 21.89 1.06 -8.20
C LEU A 243 20.97 -0.09 -8.67
N SER A 244 20.11 -0.59 -7.77
CA SER A 244 19.17 -1.69 -8.03
C SER A 244 17.72 -1.29 -7.76
N GLY A 245 17.46 0.02 -7.57
CA GLY A 245 16.14 0.57 -7.29
C GLY A 245 15.89 0.87 -5.81
N PRO A 246 14.92 1.73 -5.49
CA PRO A 246 14.52 2.03 -4.11
C PRO A 246 13.82 0.84 -3.45
N ASN A 247 13.78 0.83 -2.13
CA ASN A 247 12.97 -0.14 -1.40
C ASN A 247 11.46 0.17 -1.53
N TYR A 248 10.60 -0.80 -1.22
CA TYR A 248 9.16 -0.63 -1.13
C TYR A 248 8.80 0.09 0.18
N VAL A 249 8.02 1.17 0.07
CA VAL A 249 7.68 2.04 1.21
C VAL A 249 6.20 1.99 1.60
N GLY A 250 5.49 0.95 1.17
CA GLY A 250 4.17 0.65 1.72
C GLY A 250 2.97 1.11 0.88
N THR A 251 3.10 2.03 -0.08
CA THR A 251 1.99 2.47 -0.93
C THR A 251 2.50 3.01 -2.28
N GLY A 252 1.61 3.27 -3.24
CA GLY A 252 1.95 3.85 -4.54
C GLY A 252 2.92 2.99 -5.35
N CYS A 253 2.80 1.67 -5.24
CA CYS A 253 3.78 0.73 -5.78
C CYS A 253 3.10 -0.30 -6.68
N PHE A 254 3.58 -0.41 -7.92
CA PHE A 254 3.15 -1.44 -8.86
C PHE A 254 4.10 -2.63 -8.78
N PHE A 255 3.59 -3.80 -8.47
CA PHE A 255 4.33 -5.06 -8.42
C PHE A 255 4.03 -5.92 -9.62
N ARG A 256 5.05 -6.63 -10.10
CA ARG A 256 4.88 -7.80 -10.94
C ARG A 256 4.47 -8.98 -10.06
N ARG A 257 3.33 -9.61 -10.33
CA ARG A 257 2.80 -10.77 -9.57
C ARG A 257 3.84 -11.87 -9.37
N ARG A 258 4.62 -12.19 -10.42
CA ARG A 258 5.70 -13.19 -10.37
C ARG A 258 6.74 -12.94 -9.26
N ALA A 259 6.98 -11.70 -8.87
CA ALA A 259 7.95 -11.37 -7.81
C ALA A 259 7.54 -11.95 -6.45
N PHE A 260 6.25 -12.20 -6.23
CA PHE A 260 5.75 -12.81 -5.00
C PHE A 260 5.89 -14.33 -4.95
N PHE A 261 6.46 -14.98 -5.96
CA PHE A 261 6.55 -16.44 -6.06
C PHE A 261 8.02 -16.91 -6.13
N GLY A 262 8.86 -16.33 -5.26
CA GLY A 262 10.29 -16.65 -5.15
C GLY A 262 11.19 -15.77 -6.02
N CYS A 263 12.48 -16.11 -6.04
CA CYS A 263 13.50 -15.30 -6.71
C CYS A 263 13.37 -15.37 -8.25
N PRO A 264 14.04 -14.47 -9.00
CA PRO A 264 13.98 -14.49 -10.47
C PRO A 264 14.45 -15.83 -11.06
N SER A 265 15.44 -16.48 -10.43
CA SER A 265 16.06 -17.72 -10.92
C SER A 265 15.43 -19.02 -10.38
N SER A 266 14.58 -18.95 -9.36
CA SER A 266 13.91 -20.11 -8.76
C SER A 266 12.47 -19.77 -8.42
N PHE A 267 11.54 -20.54 -8.97
CA PHE A 267 10.11 -20.36 -8.75
C PHE A 267 9.64 -21.21 -7.56
N GLU A 268 8.91 -20.59 -6.64
CA GLU A 268 8.23 -21.27 -5.54
C GLU A 268 6.81 -21.63 -6.00
N GLN A 269 6.47 -22.92 -6.00
CA GLN A 269 5.19 -23.38 -6.51
C GLN A 269 4.06 -23.18 -5.48
N PRO A 270 2.93 -22.57 -5.88
CA PRO A 270 1.76 -22.51 -5.00
C PRO A 270 1.11 -23.89 -4.83
N LYS A 271 0.34 -24.07 -3.74
CA LYS A 271 -0.36 -25.32 -3.43
C LYS A 271 -1.37 -25.74 -4.50
N ILE A 272 -1.93 -24.78 -5.23
CA ILE A 272 -2.95 -25.01 -6.26
C ILE A 272 -2.55 -24.36 -7.59
N PRO A 273 -2.77 -25.04 -8.75
CA PRO A 273 -2.39 -24.54 -10.08
C PRO A 273 -3.00 -23.17 -10.45
N GLU A 274 -4.19 -22.87 -9.95
CA GLU A 274 -4.93 -21.64 -10.25
C GLU A 274 -4.23 -20.38 -9.72
N LEU A 275 -3.32 -20.52 -8.75
CA LEU A 275 -2.53 -19.41 -8.22
C LEU A 275 -1.22 -19.16 -8.98
N PHE A 276 -0.92 -19.94 -10.02
CA PHE A 276 0.28 -19.69 -10.82
C PHE A 276 0.19 -18.30 -11.49
N PRO A 277 1.26 -17.49 -11.49
CA PRO A 277 1.22 -16.13 -12.04
C PRO A 277 0.83 -16.02 -13.53
N ASP A 278 0.97 -17.11 -14.28
CA ASP A 278 0.66 -17.25 -15.70
C ASP A 278 -0.65 -18.02 -15.97
N HIS A 279 -1.35 -18.45 -14.91
CA HIS A 279 -2.65 -19.09 -15.05
C HIS A 279 -3.68 -18.13 -15.68
N VAL A 280 -4.41 -18.61 -16.69
CA VAL A 280 -5.46 -17.82 -17.35
C VAL A 280 -6.82 -18.19 -16.76
N VAL A 281 -7.47 -17.21 -16.12
CA VAL A 281 -8.83 -17.38 -15.60
C VAL A 281 -9.84 -17.26 -16.74
N ASN A 282 -10.51 -18.37 -17.07
CA ASN A 282 -11.45 -18.45 -18.19
C ASN A 282 -12.93 -18.46 -17.76
N LYS A 283 -13.20 -18.45 -16.45
CA LYS A 283 -14.56 -18.50 -15.88
C LYS A 283 -14.94 -17.11 -15.36
N PRO A 284 -16.24 -16.74 -15.40
CA PRO A 284 -16.74 -15.52 -14.75
C PRO A 284 -16.37 -15.50 -13.27
N ILE A 285 -16.17 -14.31 -12.70
CA ILE A 285 -15.69 -14.18 -11.31
C ILE A 285 -16.77 -14.55 -10.29
N GLN A 286 -18.04 -14.47 -10.69
CA GLN A 286 -19.19 -14.91 -9.89
C GLN A 286 -19.51 -16.41 -10.06
N ALA A 287 -18.77 -17.15 -10.89
CA ALA A 287 -18.99 -18.58 -11.03
C ALA A 287 -18.81 -19.29 -9.68
N HIS A 288 -19.73 -20.20 -9.33
CA HIS A 288 -19.75 -20.90 -8.03
C HIS A 288 -18.40 -21.53 -7.66
N GLU A 289 -17.69 -22.11 -8.63
CA GLU A 289 -16.37 -22.71 -8.41
C GLU A 289 -15.30 -21.68 -8.05
N ILE A 290 -15.27 -20.53 -8.75
CA ILE A 290 -14.35 -19.42 -8.50
C ILE A 290 -14.63 -18.80 -7.13
N SER A 291 -15.90 -18.55 -6.81
CA SER A 291 -16.32 -18.04 -5.50
C SER A 291 -15.91 -18.99 -4.37
N ARG A 292 -16.19 -20.30 -4.51
CA ARG A 292 -15.78 -21.32 -3.53
C ARG A 292 -14.26 -21.35 -3.34
N GLN A 293 -13.49 -21.29 -4.43
CA GLN A 293 -12.02 -21.24 -4.35
C GLN A 293 -11.51 -19.94 -3.72
N ALA A 294 -12.14 -18.80 -4.00
CA ALA A 294 -11.79 -17.52 -3.38
C ALA A 294 -11.97 -17.57 -1.85
N HIS A 295 -13.08 -18.12 -1.37
CA HIS A 295 -13.29 -18.36 0.07
C HIS A 295 -12.26 -19.33 0.67
N TYR A 296 -11.92 -20.41 -0.04
CA TYR A 296 -10.91 -21.37 0.40
C TYR A 296 -9.52 -20.74 0.54
N VAL A 297 -9.06 -19.94 -0.42
CA VAL A 297 -7.74 -19.29 -0.33
C VAL A 297 -7.72 -18.09 0.63
N ALA A 298 -8.89 -17.59 1.03
CA ALA A 298 -9.06 -16.55 2.05
C ALA A 298 -9.18 -17.11 3.48
N SER A 299 -9.11 -18.44 3.66
CA SER A 299 -9.24 -19.07 4.98
C SER A 299 -8.04 -18.76 5.88
N CYS A 300 -8.27 -18.78 7.20
CA CYS A 300 -7.26 -18.43 8.18
C CYS A 300 -6.11 -19.45 8.29
N ASN A 301 -6.37 -20.69 7.86
CA ASN A 301 -5.43 -21.83 7.90
C ASN A 301 -4.84 -22.19 6.53
N TYR A 302 -5.14 -21.44 5.46
CA TYR A 302 -4.63 -21.76 4.12
C TYR A 302 -3.09 -21.78 4.08
N GLU A 303 -2.47 -20.90 4.87
CA GLU A 303 -1.03 -20.67 4.91
C GLU A 303 -0.30 -21.69 5.80
N ASP A 304 -1.02 -22.55 6.52
CA ASP A 304 -0.43 -23.58 7.38
C ASP A 304 0.47 -24.50 6.56
N GLU A 305 1.67 -24.78 7.09
CA GLU A 305 2.68 -25.62 6.45
C GLU A 305 3.05 -25.16 5.00
N SER A 306 2.92 -23.87 4.71
CA SER A 306 3.26 -23.29 3.41
C SER A 306 4.46 -22.36 3.48
N THR A 307 4.93 -21.89 2.32
CA THR A 307 5.98 -20.88 2.22
C THR A 307 5.44 -19.44 2.09
N TRP A 308 4.12 -19.23 2.23
CA TRP A 308 3.52 -17.90 2.31
C TRP A 308 4.08 -17.11 3.51
N GLY A 309 4.33 -15.82 3.30
CA GLY A 309 4.95 -14.96 4.31
C GLY A 309 6.46 -15.14 4.49
N SER A 310 7.03 -16.29 4.12
CA SER A 310 8.47 -16.55 4.27
C SER A 310 9.24 -16.45 2.95
N LYS A 311 8.73 -17.08 1.88
CA LYS A 311 9.30 -17.06 0.52
C LYS A 311 8.29 -16.67 -0.56
N MET A 312 6.98 -16.78 -0.30
CA MET A 312 5.93 -16.28 -1.17
C MET A 312 5.16 -15.12 -0.54
N GLY A 313 4.62 -14.24 -1.37
CA GLY A 313 3.84 -13.08 -0.93
C GLY A 313 4.65 -11.99 -0.21
N PHE A 314 3.93 -11.07 0.42
CA PHE A 314 4.47 -10.10 1.38
C PHE A 314 5.06 -10.83 2.58
N ARG A 315 6.22 -10.36 3.06
CA ARG A 315 7.05 -11.07 4.02
C ARG A 315 6.61 -10.79 5.47
N TYR A 316 6.54 -11.84 6.28
CA TYR A 316 6.21 -11.77 7.71
C TYR A 316 7.46 -11.70 8.57
N GLY A 317 7.34 -11.03 9.72
CA GLY A 317 8.38 -11.01 10.76
C GLY A 317 8.91 -9.64 11.15
N SER A 318 8.26 -8.56 10.69
CA SER A 318 8.54 -7.21 11.14
C SER A 318 7.27 -6.36 11.12
N LEU A 319 7.19 -5.35 11.99
CA LEU A 319 6.15 -4.31 11.97
C LEU A 319 6.24 -3.38 10.74
N VAL A 320 7.34 -3.40 10.00
CA VAL A 320 7.51 -2.69 8.72
C VAL A 320 7.53 -3.72 7.59
N GLU A 321 6.37 -4.35 7.32
CA GLU A 321 6.27 -5.41 6.32
C GLU A 321 6.63 -4.91 4.92
N ASP A 322 6.46 -3.61 4.68
CA ASP A 322 6.80 -2.92 3.44
C ASP A 322 8.30 -2.94 3.17
N TYR A 323 9.09 -2.25 4.00
CA TYR A 323 10.54 -2.22 3.93
C TYR A 323 11.11 -3.64 3.93
N TYR A 324 10.58 -4.51 4.79
CA TYR A 324 11.06 -5.88 4.91
C TYR A 324 10.75 -6.69 3.65
N THR A 325 9.57 -6.55 3.04
CA THR A 325 9.24 -7.24 1.78
C THR A 325 10.13 -6.76 0.64
N GLY A 326 10.28 -5.45 0.44
CA GLY A 326 11.12 -4.93 -0.64
C GLY A 326 12.59 -5.29 -0.47
N TYR A 327 13.13 -5.16 0.75
CA TYR A 327 14.49 -5.59 1.08
C TYR A 327 14.72 -7.08 0.78
N ARG A 328 13.79 -7.95 1.18
CA ARG A 328 13.87 -9.40 0.95
C ARG A 328 13.82 -9.73 -0.55
N LEU A 329 12.96 -9.08 -1.32
CA LEU A 329 12.90 -9.25 -2.77
C LEU A 329 14.23 -8.84 -3.42
N GLN A 330 14.83 -7.73 -3.00
CA GLN A 330 16.13 -7.29 -3.50
C GLN A 330 17.26 -8.26 -3.12
N CYS A 331 17.25 -8.80 -1.90
CA CYS A 331 18.18 -9.87 -1.49
C CYS A 331 18.03 -11.15 -2.32
N GLU A 332 16.81 -11.43 -2.81
CA GLU A 332 16.52 -12.54 -3.70
C GLU A 332 16.95 -12.26 -5.16
N GLY A 333 17.49 -11.07 -5.45
CA GLY A 333 18.02 -10.69 -6.76
C GLY A 333 17.03 -9.96 -7.66
N TRP A 334 15.86 -9.58 -7.14
CA TRP A 334 14.96 -8.66 -7.83
C TRP A 334 15.50 -7.23 -7.80
N LYS A 335 15.08 -6.44 -8.79
CA LYS A 335 15.32 -5.00 -8.90
C LYS A 335 14.01 -4.25 -8.81
N SER A 336 14.10 -2.97 -8.47
CA SER A 336 12.99 -2.02 -8.51
C SER A 336 13.36 -0.80 -9.34
N ILE A 337 12.37 0.02 -9.65
CA ILE A 337 12.54 1.31 -10.33
C ILE A 337 11.81 2.39 -9.54
N PHE A 338 12.38 3.58 -9.50
CA PHE A 338 11.73 4.78 -8.98
C PHE A 338 11.13 5.62 -10.12
N CYS A 339 9.82 5.83 -10.11
CA CYS A 339 9.15 6.69 -11.09
C CYS A 339 8.61 7.95 -10.41
N SER A 340 9.27 9.09 -10.63
CA SER A 340 8.89 10.39 -10.06
C SER A 340 8.37 11.36 -11.15
N PRO A 341 7.09 11.26 -11.55
CA PRO A 341 6.50 12.21 -12.50
C PRO A 341 6.39 13.62 -11.92
N LYS A 342 6.26 14.64 -12.79
CA LYS A 342 6.10 16.04 -12.39
C LYS A 342 4.82 16.30 -11.58
N ARG A 343 3.68 15.75 -12.03
CA ARG A 343 2.45 15.71 -11.23
C ARG A 343 2.58 14.52 -10.27
N PRO A 344 2.39 14.69 -8.96
CA PRO A 344 2.36 13.57 -8.03
C PRO A 344 1.36 12.52 -8.50
N ALA A 345 1.81 11.26 -8.63
CA ALA A 345 0.96 10.17 -9.08
C ALA A 345 -0.08 9.78 -8.03
N PHE A 346 0.33 9.85 -6.77
CA PHE A 346 -0.47 9.54 -5.60
C PHE A 346 -0.35 10.68 -4.60
N LEU A 347 -1.45 10.99 -3.92
CA LEU A 347 -1.52 11.95 -2.84
C LEU A 347 -2.21 11.30 -1.65
N GLY A 348 -1.76 11.62 -0.44
CA GLY A 348 -2.46 11.19 0.75
C GLY A 348 -2.41 12.18 1.91
N ASP A 349 -3.00 11.74 3.00
CA ASP A 349 -3.15 12.53 4.22
C ASP A 349 -1.86 12.52 5.05
N ILE A 350 -1.58 13.63 5.73
CA ILE A 350 -0.53 13.71 6.74
C ILE A 350 -1.09 13.50 8.15
N PRO A 351 -0.28 12.98 9.08
CA PRO A 351 -0.59 13.09 10.50
C PRO A 351 -0.77 14.55 10.91
N ILE A 352 -1.90 14.89 11.52
CA ILE A 352 -2.24 16.27 11.91
C ILE A 352 -1.78 16.59 13.34
N SER A 353 -1.36 15.58 14.10
CA SER A 353 -0.91 15.73 15.49
C SER A 353 0.49 15.17 15.74
N LEU A 354 1.24 15.81 16.63
CA LEU A 354 2.55 15.30 17.06
C LEU A 354 2.48 13.88 17.64
N TYR A 355 1.38 13.54 18.32
CA TYR A 355 1.18 12.20 18.88
C TYR A 355 1.17 11.12 17.79
N GLU A 356 0.45 11.36 16.69
CA GLU A 356 0.40 10.44 15.55
C GLU A 356 1.75 10.32 14.87
N VAL A 357 2.47 11.44 14.66
CA VAL A 357 3.83 11.45 14.10
C VAL A 357 4.77 10.60 14.95
N VAL A 358 4.78 10.80 16.27
CA VAL A 358 5.66 10.04 17.18
C VAL A 358 5.25 8.57 17.24
N SER A 359 3.95 8.26 17.23
CA SER A 359 3.43 6.89 17.21
C SER A 359 3.84 6.14 15.94
N GLN A 360 3.76 6.80 14.78
CA GLN A 360 4.23 6.27 13.50
C GLN A 360 5.74 6.03 13.51
N ASN A 361 6.53 7.03 13.90
CA ASN A 361 7.99 6.91 13.99
C ASN A 361 8.43 5.82 14.97
N LYS A 362 7.73 5.65 16.09
CA LYS A 362 7.98 4.56 17.03
C LYS A 362 7.76 3.20 16.37
N ARG A 363 6.66 3.02 15.64
CA ARG A 363 6.36 1.76 14.93
C ARG A 363 7.43 1.44 13.89
N TRP A 364 7.81 2.42 13.08
CA TRP A 364 8.91 2.28 12.12
C TRP A 364 10.21 1.92 12.82
N SER A 365 10.54 2.61 13.91
CA SER A 365 11.78 2.36 14.65
C SER A 365 11.85 0.93 15.18
N VAL A 366 10.77 0.45 15.80
CA VAL A 366 10.70 -0.94 16.28
C VAL A 366 10.83 -1.91 15.12
N GLY A 367 10.05 -1.74 14.06
CA GLY A 367 10.07 -2.64 12.91
C GLY A 367 11.43 -2.69 12.21
N LEU A 368 12.06 -1.53 11.98
CA LEU A 368 13.38 -1.44 11.34
C LEU A 368 14.45 -2.15 12.18
N LEU A 369 14.41 -1.99 13.51
CA LEU A 369 15.30 -2.72 14.42
C LEU A 369 15.02 -4.23 14.46
N GLU A 370 13.76 -4.66 14.33
CA GLU A 370 13.43 -6.09 14.16
C GLU A 370 14.13 -6.66 12.92
N VAL A 371 14.15 -5.93 11.80
CA VAL A 371 14.88 -6.36 10.59
C VAL A 371 16.39 -6.32 10.84
N ALA A 372 16.91 -5.25 11.45
CA ALA A 372 18.32 -5.04 11.73
C ALA A 372 18.94 -6.18 12.56
N PHE A 373 18.20 -6.71 13.53
CA PHE A 373 18.62 -7.80 14.41
C PHE A 373 18.03 -9.17 14.04
N SER A 374 17.35 -9.28 12.89
CA SER A 374 16.86 -10.56 12.40
C SER A 374 17.97 -11.43 11.78
N LYS A 375 17.65 -12.69 11.49
CA LYS A 375 18.49 -13.58 10.67
C LYS A 375 18.76 -13.05 9.24
N TYR A 376 18.01 -12.04 8.81
CA TYR A 376 18.18 -11.38 7.52
C TYR A 376 18.74 -9.97 7.68
N SER A 377 19.49 -9.69 8.75
CA SER A 377 20.16 -8.42 8.98
C SER A 377 20.93 -7.94 7.74
N PRO A 378 20.81 -6.64 7.36
CA PRO A 378 21.62 -6.05 6.30
C PRO A 378 23.12 -6.33 6.47
N LEU A 379 23.66 -6.13 7.68
CA LEU A 379 25.10 -6.26 7.98
C LEU A 379 25.72 -7.61 7.64
N THR A 380 24.92 -8.68 7.55
CA THR A 380 25.42 -10.03 7.25
C THR A 380 24.74 -10.59 6.01
N PHE A 381 23.43 -10.83 6.09
CA PHE A 381 22.66 -11.43 5.02
C PHE A 381 22.55 -10.52 3.81
N GLY A 382 22.27 -9.23 4.03
CA GLY A 382 22.08 -8.25 2.96
C GLY A 382 23.37 -7.97 2.17
N VAL A 383 24.49 -7.69 2.86
CA VAL A 383 25.82 -7.52 2.23
C VAL A 383 26.18 -8.73 1.37
N ARG A 384 25.95 -9.95 1.88
CA ARG A 384 26.21 -11.19 1.14
C ARG A 384 25.32 -11.33 -0.11
N SER A 385 24.08 -10.83 -0.06
CA SER A 385 23.08 -11.07 -1.10
C SER A 385 23.08 -10.00 -2.20
N MET A 386 23.23 -8.72 -1.84
CA MET A 386 23.11 -7.58 -2.76
C MET A 386 24.45 -6.86 -3.02
N GLY A 387 25.49 -7.20 -2.26
CA GLY A 387 26.76 -6.47 -2.27
C GLY A 387 26.73 -5.23 -1.37
N PHE A 388 27.93 -4.74 -1.05
CA PHE A 388 28.13 -3.73 -0.01
C PHE A 388 27.40 -2.40 -0.27
N VAL A 389 27.49 -1.85 -1.48
CA VAL A 389 26.96 -0.50 -1.78
C VAL A 389 25.43 -0.47 -1.65
N MET A 390 24.75 -1.43 -2.28
CA MET A 390 23.29 -1.50 -2.24
C MET A 390 22.77 -1.86 -0.85
N ASP A 391 23.45 -2.78 -0.16
CA ASP A 391 23.06 -3.12 1.18
C ASP A 391 23.29 -1.98 2.17
N HIS A 392 24.34 -1.17 2.01
CA HIS A 392 24.58 -0.01 2.86
C HIS A 392 23.39 0.97 2.86
N CYS A 393 22.75 1.18 1.70
CA CYS A 393 21.53 1.98 1.61
C CYS A 393 20.37 1.39 2.42
N ASN A 394 20.20 0.06 2.41
CA ASN A 394 19.18 -0.61 3.22
C ASN A 394 19.53 -0.60 4.72
N ALA A 395 20.79 -0.88 5.05
CA ALA A 395 21.31 -0.80 6.41
C ALA A 395 21.11 0.59 7.02
N HIS A 396 21.28 1.67 6.24
CA HIS A 396 20.99 3.03 6.69
C HIS A 396 19.57 3.16 7.27
N TYR A 397 18.57 2.59 6.61
CA TYR A 397 17.20 2.59 7.12
C TYR A 397 17.02 1.66 8.32
N ALA A 398 17.47 0.41 8.22
CA ALA A 398 17.29 -0.57 9.30
C ALA A 398 17.90 -0.10 10.64
N PHE A 399 19.04 0.58 10.58
CA PHE A 399 19.77 1.07 11.76
C PHE A 399 19.51 2.55 12.07
N TRP A 400 18.67 3.24 11.30
CA TRP A 400 18.30 4.64 11.54
C TRP A 400 17.90 4.91 13.00
N PRO A 401 17.11 4.06 13.69
CA PRO A 401 16.70 4.32 15.06
C PRO A 401 17.85 4.35 16.08
N ILE A 402 18.98 3.68 15.78
CA ILE A 402 20.15 3.65 16.68
C ILE A 402 20.78 5.04 16.82
N TRP A 403 20.61 5.93 15.85
CA TRP A 403 21.09 7.32 15.93
C TRP A 403 20.55 8.09 17.14
N SER A 404 19.41 7.67 17.69
CA SER A 404 18.89 8.24 18.94
C SER A 404 19.91 8.16 20.09
N ILE A 405 20.73 7.10 20.18
CA ILE A 405 21.71 6.92 21.25
C ILE A 405 22.83 7.98 21.19
N PRO A 406 23.64 8.08 20.11
CA PRO A 406 24.69 9.09 20.05
C PRO A 406 24.13 10.51 20.03
N ILE A 407 22.93 10.74 19.47
CA ILE A 407 22.29 12.07 19.50
C ILE A 407 21.96 12.46 20.94
N ILE A 408 21.36 11.57 21.73
CA ILE A 408 21.06 11.82 23.14
C ILE A 408 22.35 12.07 23.92
N LEU A 409 23.38 11.23 23.75
CA LEU A 409 24.67 11.43 24.41
C LEU A 409 25.28 12.79 24.05
N TYR A 410 25.34 13.12 22.76
CA TYR A 410 25.84 14.40 22.27
C TYR A 410 25.03 15.58 22.82
N ALA A 411 23.71 15.43 22.93
CA ALA A 411 22.81 16.45 23.43
C ALA A 411 22.90 16.69 24.94
N PHE A 412 23.51 15.79 25.73
CA PHE A 412 23.68 15.94 27.19
C PHE A 412 25.12 16.24 27.62
N ILE A 413 26.12 15.85 26.82
CA ILE A 413 27.54 16.06 27.13
C ILE A 413 27.85 17.55 27.43
N PRO A 414 27.46 18.54 26.61
CA PRO A 414 27.74 19.95 26.87
C PRO A 414 27.19 20.45 28.21
N GLN A 415 25.95 20.11 28.54
CA GLN A 415 25.27 20.52 29.76
C GLN A 415 25.93 19.90 30.99
N LEU A 416 26.28 18.61 30.92
CA LEU A 416 27.01 17.93 31.99
C LEU A 416 28.40 18.54 32.20
N THR A 417 29.13 18.81 31.12
CA THR A 417 30.46 19.45 31.23
C THR A 417 30.40 20.86 31.78
N LEU A 418 29.38 21.65 31.40
CA LEU A 418 29.13 22.99 31.93
C LEU A 418 28.83 22.96 33.43
N LEU A 419 27.95 22.06 33.88
CA LEU A 419 27.59 21.91 35.30
C LEU A 419 28.78 21.45 36.16
N ASN A 420 29.66 20.61 35.62
CA ASN A 420 30.81 20.06 36.35
C ASN A 420 32.11 20.87 36.18
N GLY A 421 32.09 21.95 35.40
CA GLY A 421 33.29 22.77 35.13
C GLY A 421 34.42 22.02 34.39
N VAL A 422 34.09 20.94 33.68
CA VAL A 422 35.05 20.13 32.91
C VAL A 422 35.07 20.63 31.47
N THR A 423 36.24 20.69 30.84
CA THR A 423 36.34 21.04 29.41
C THR A 423 36.14 19.80 28.53
N ILE A 424 35.22 19.85 27.56
CA ILE A 424 35.02 18.76 26.58
C ILE A 424 36.27 18.52 25.74
N PHE A 425 36.91 19.59 25.31
CA PHE A 425 38.12 19.56 24.50
C PHE A 425 39.32 19.98 25.35
N PRO A 426 40.51 19.41 25.09
CA PRO A 426 41.73 19.82 25.78
C PRO A 426 41.98 21.31 25.59
N LYS A 427 42.45 21.99 26.66
CA LYS A 427 42.88 23.38 26.57
C LYS A 427 44.10 23.48 25.64
N ARG A 428 44.13 24.52 24.81
CA ARG A 428 45.09 24.78 23.74
C ARG A 428 46.58 24.72 24.14
N SER A 429 46.88 24.76 25.43
CA SER A 429 48.26 24.72 25.96
C SER A 429 48.96 23.35 25.83
N ASN A 430 48.28 22.29 25.36
CA ASN A 430 48.85 20.93 25.36
C ASN A 430 48.75 20.12 24.05
N VAL A 431 48.30 20.67 22.91
CA VAL A 431 48.39 19.93 21.63
C VAL A 431 48.58 20.87 20.43
N GLU A 432 49.63 20.59 19.67
CA GLU A 432 49.96 21.02 18.30
C GLU A 432 48.81 20.64 17.31
N ILE A 433 47.66 21.32 17.37
CA ILE A 433 46.50 21.02 16.48
C ILE A 433 46.42 21.96 15.26
N PHE A 434 47.34 22.91 15.12
CA PHE A 434 47.52 23.65 13.88
C PHE A 434 49.01 23.68 13.55
N GLY A 435 49.43 22.90 12.56
CA GLY A 435 50.72 23.10 11.93
C GLY A 435 50.81 24.53 11.41
N ASP A 436 51.98 25.15 11.61
CA ASP A 436 52.32 26.50 11.19
C ASP A 436 51.83 26.82 9.77
N PHE A 437 50.76 27.61 9.67
CA PHE A 437 50.36 28.30 8.43
C PHE A 437 50.75 29.78 8.46
N GLU A 438 51.83 30.13 9.17
CA GLU A 438 52.42 31.49 9.19
C GLU A 438 53.83 31.55 8.56
N LYS A 439 54.14 30.65 7.62
CA LYS A 439 55.28 30.80 6.71
C LYS A 439 54.93 30.37 5.28
N CYS A 440 54.22 31.25 4.57
CA CYS A 440 54.28 31.39 3.11
C CYS A 440 53.98 32.85 2.74
#